data_AF-K2RQY0-F1
#
_entry.id   AF-K2RQY0-F1
#
_cell.length_a   1.000
_cell.length_b   1.000
_cell.length_c   1.000
_cell.angle_alpha   90.00
_cell.angle_beta   90.00
_cell.angle_gamma   90.00
#
_symmetry.space_group_name_H-M   'P 1'
#
loop_
_entity.id
_entity.type
_entity.pdbx_description
1 polymer ?
#
loop_
_entity_poly.entity_id
_entity_poly.type
_entity_poly.pdbx_seq_one_letter_code
_entity_poly.pdbx_strand_id
1 'polypeptide(L)'
;MSETTPIPKPIIKIKADPEIIRIVGKKGGEVSLQDINLRFIMATMWWEGDPQLETFFQILELTIKRALQEVHPHEKMVIDYSYTANDILEDASEIMVEIENIEADGEVLEVEGDIIVLSGNDSRGFFKKLTAFRRKVKETVHREI
;
A
#
# COMPACT_ATOMS: atom_id res chain seq x y z
N MET A 1 -31.03 28.26 -15.78
CA MET A 1 -29.66 28.25 -15.24
C MET A 1 -29.42 26.84 -14.75
N SER A 2 -28.69 26.04 -15.50
CA SER A 2 -28.37 24.65 -15.13
C SER A 2 -27.27 24.72 -14.06
N GLU A 3 -27.59 24.33 -12.83
CA GLU A 3 -26.59 24.07 -11.81
C GLU A 3 -25.76 22.88 -12.27
N THR A 4 -24.51 23.12 -12.69
CA THR A 4 -23.54 22.05 -12.94
C THR A 4 -23.14 21.50 -11.59
N THR A 5 -23.80 20.42 -11.17
CA THR A 5 -23.39 19.65 -9.99
C THR A 5 -21.95 19.18 -10.23
N PRO A 6 -21.00 19.45 -9.33
CA PRO A 6 -19.63 18.99 -9.51
C PRO A 6 -19.60 17.47 -9.63
N ILE A 7 -18.95 16.95 -10.67
CA ILE A 7 -18.73 15.51 -10.82
C ILE A 7 -17.87 15.06 -9.63
N PRO A 8 -18.34 14.13 -8.80
CA PRO A 8 -17.59 13.70 -7.64
C PRO A 8 -16.32 12.97 -8.08
N LYS A 9 -15.17 13.45 -7.62
CA LYS A 9 -13.88 12.80 -7.82
C LYS A 9 -13.80 11.51 -7.00
N PRO A 10 -13.07 10.49 -7.47
CA PRO A 10 -12.87 9.27 -6.70
C PRO A 10 -11.84 9.52 -5.61
N ILE A 11 -12.05 8.90 -4.46
CA ILE A 11 -11.13 8.93 -3.32
C ILE A 11 -10.78 7.49 -2.95
N ILE A 12 -9.49 7.21 -2.77
CA ILE A 12 -9.00 5.98 -2.15
C ILE A 12 -8.53 6.33 -0.75
N LYS A 13 -9.14 5.70 0.26
CA LYS A 13 -8.69 5.78 1.64
C LYS A 13 -8.09 4.47 2.08
N ILE A 14 -6.85 4.53 2.56
CA ILE A 14 -6.12 3.38 3.09
C ILE A 14 -6.02 3.58 4.62
N LYS A 15 -6.30 2.51 5.36
CA LYS A 15 -6.12 2.45 6.81
C LYS A 15 -5.37 1.18 7.15
N ALA A 16 -4.17 1.33 7.67
CA ALA A 16 -3.35 0.21 8.11
C ALA A 16 -3.44 0.06 9.64
N ASP A 17 -3.80 -1.13 10.07
CA ASP A 17 -3.66 -1.63 11.44
C ASP A 17 -2.71 -2.84 11.43
N PRO A 18 -2.13 -3.26 12.57
CA PRO A 18 -1.13 -4.35 12.60
C PRO A 18 -1.58 -5.69 12.00
N GLU A 19 -2.89 -5.93 11.91
CA GLU A 19 -3.45 -7.18 11.40
C GLU A 19 -4.19 -7.04 10.07
N ILE A 20 -4.61 -5.82 9.70
CA ILE A 20 -5.51 -5.58 8.57
C ILE A 20 -5.12 -4.26 7.91
N ILE A 21 -5.05 -4.25 6.58
CA ILE A 21 -5.11 -3.02 5.79
C ILE A 21 -6.51 -2.93 5.19
N ARG A 22 -7.23 -1.87 5.50
CA ARG A 22 -8.53 -1.56 4.91
C ARG A 22 -8.38 -0.53 3.82
N ILE A 23 -8.86 -0.87 2.63
CA ILE A 23 -8.93 0.01 1.47
C ILE A 23 -10.39 0.37 1.23
N VAL A 24 -10.66 1.67 1.10
CA VAL A 24 -11.99 2.22 0.92
C VAL A 24 -12.01 3.05 -0.37
N GLY A 25 -12.75 2.59 -1.36
CA GLY A 25 -13.07 3.39 -2.55
C GLY A 25 -14.32 4.21 -2.32
N LYS A 26 -14.31 5.48 -2.70
CA LYS A 26 -15.48 6.37 -2.63
C LYS A 26 -15.64 7.19 -3.89
N LYS A 27 -16.86 7.32 -4.40
CA LYS A 27 -17.21 8.29 -5.44
C LYS A 27 -18.68 8.70 -5.27
N GLY A 28 -18.91 9.97 -4.92
CA GLY A 28 -20.28 10.45 -4.66
C GLY A 28 -20.92 9.71 -3.49
N GLY A 29 -22.00 8.97 -3.76
CA GLY A 29 -22.71 8.15 -2.75
C GLY A 29 -22.26 6.68 -2.69
N GLU A 30 -21.39 6.25 -3.60
CA GLU A 30 -20.92 4.86 -3.69
C GLU A 30 -19.68 4.64 -2.83
N VAL A 31 -19.63 3.50 -2.15
CA VAL A 31 -18.54 3.10 -1.27
C VAL A 31 -18.20 1.63 -1.50
N SER A 32 -16.92 1.33 -1.71
CA SER A 32 -16.36 -0.02 -1.71
C SER A 32 -15.43 -0.20 -0.52
N LEU A 33 -15.46 -1.38 0.10
CA LEU A 33 -14.64 -1.75 1.24
C LEU A 33 -13.94 -3.07 0.96
N GLN A 34 -12.62 -3.06 0.98
CA GLN A 34 -11.78 -4.25 0.80
C GLN A 34 -10.77 -4.33 1.95
N ASP A 35 -10.65 -5.51 2.56
CA ASP A 35 -9.72 -5.74 3.67
C ASP A 35 -8.63 -6.75 3.24
N ILE A 36 -7.38 -6.41 3.52
CA ILE A 36 -6.21 -7.29 3.37
C ILE A 36 -5.85 -7.81 4.75
N ASN A 37 -5.88 -9.13 4.95
CA ASN A 37 -5.42 -9.74 6.20
C ASN A 37 -3.90 -9.86 6.21
N LEU A 38 -3.24 -9.13 7.10
CA LEU A 38 -1.79 -9.11 7.20
C LEU A 38 -1.22 -10.36 7.88
N ARG A 39 -1.97 -11.11 8.69
CA ARG A 39 -1.38 -12.21 9.47
C ARG A 39 -0.66 -13.25 8.61
N PHE A 40 -1.27 -13.62 7.49
CA PHE A 40 -0.66 -14.56 6.55
C PHE A 40 0.52 -13.95 5.79
N ILE A 41 0.40 -12.68 5.39
CA ILE A 41 1.45 -11.94 4.67
C ILE A 41 2.68 -11.72 5.57
N MET A 42 2.47 -11.37 6.83
CA MET A 42 3.53 -11.16 7.82
C MET A 42 4.23 -12.48 8.16
N ALA A 43 3.46 -13.57 8.26
CA ALA A 43 4.02 -14.90 8.47
C ALA A 43 4.95 -15.29 7.33
N THR A 44 4.53 -15.13 6.07
CA THR A 44 5.38 -15.44 4.91
C THR A 44 6.57 -14.48 4.79
N MET A 45 6.36 -13.19 5.06
CA MET A 45 7.41 -12.18 4.91
C MET A 45 8.53 -12.30 5.96
N TRP A 46 8.24 -12.72 7.20
CA TRP A 46 9.25 -12.80 8.27
C TRP A 46 9.67 -14.21 8.69
N TRP A 47 8.90 -15.27 8.42
CA TRP A 47 9.28 -16.63 8.82
C TRP A 47 10.05 -17.42 7.76
N GLU A 48 9.87 -17.13 6.47
CA GLU A 48 10.50 -17.92 5.41
C GLU A 48 11.95 -17.50 5.08
N GLY A 49 12.49 -16.48 5.75
CA GLY A 49 13.88 -16.04 5.59
C GLY A 49 14.17 -15.30 4.28
N ASP A 50 13.19 -15.25 3.37
CA ASP A 50 13.16 -14.40 2.18
C ASP A 50 11.80 -13.68 2.17
N PRO A 51 11.75 -12.36 2.47
CA PRO A 51 10.49 -11.65 2.49
C PRO A 51 9.90 -11.61 1.08
N GLN A 52 8.79 -12.33 0.87
CA GLN A 52 7.99 -12.25 -0.36
C GLN A 52 7.23 -10.92 -0.45
N LEU A 53 7.98 -9.83 -0.43
CA LEU A 53 7.48 -8.46 -0.45
C LEU A 53 6.73 -8.16 -1.75
N GLU A 54 7.16 -8.76 -2.86
CA GLU A 54 6.46 -8.68 -4.14
C GLU A 54 5.03 -9.23 -4.05
N THR A 55 4.81 -10.35 -3.36
CA THR A 55 3.47 -10.92 -3.16
C THR A 55 2.57 -9.96 -2.37
N PHE A 56 3.12 -9.31 -1.34
CA PHE A 56 2.38 -8.28 -0.60
C PHE A 56 1.96 -7.13 -1.51
N PHE A 57 2.90 -6.60 -2.30
CA PHE A 57 2.61 -5.49 -3.21
C PHE A 57 1.59 -5.86 -4.27
N GLN A 58 1.68 -7.05 -4.87
CA GLN A 58 0.67 -7.53 -5.82
C GLN A 58 -0.73 -7.60 -5.19
N ILE A 59 -0.85 -8.08 -3.94
CA ILE A 59 -2.13 -8.12 -3.22
C ILE A 59 -2.63 -6.70 -2.95
N LEU A 60 -1.76 -5.79 -2.48
CA LEU A 60 -2.10 -4.41 -2.20
C LEU A 60 -2.62 -3.71 -3.47
N GLU A 61 -1.83 -3.76 -4.53
CA GLU A 61 -2.12 -3.22 -5.86
C GLU A 61 -3.46 -3.69 -6.41
N LEU A 62 -3.70 -5.00 -6.43
CA LEU A 62 -4.95 -5.58 -6.93
C LEU A 62 -6.15 -5.22 -6.05
N THR A 63 -5.95 -5.11 -4.74
CA THR A 63 -7.02 -4.74 -3.81
C THR A 63 -7.42 -3.27 -3.97
N ILE A 64 -6.44 -2.38 -4.18
CA ILE A 64 -6.70 -0.97 -4.53
C ILE A 64 -7.46 -0.90 -5.84
N LYS A 65 -6.99 -1.59 -6.89
CA LYS A 65 -7.67 -1.63 -8.19
C LYS A 65 -9.11 -2.08 -8.05
N ARG A 66 -9.36 -3.15 -7.28
CA ARG A 66 -10.71 -3.68 -7.04
C ARG A 66 -11.61 -2.69 -6.32
N ALA A 67 -11.12 -2.08 -5.23
CA ALA A 67 -11.88 -1.10 -4.46
C ALA A 67 -12.25 0.11 -5.33
N LEU A 68 -11.34 0.54 -6.21
CA LEU A 68 -11.59 1.61 -7.15
C LEU A 68 -12.60 1.19 -8.24
N GLN A 69 -12.42 0.00 -8.84
CA GLN A 69 -13.27 -0.49 -9.93
C GLN A 69 -14.76 -0.52 -9.55
N GLU A 70 -15.06 -0.84 -8.28
CA GLU A 70 -16.43 -0.93 -7.77
C GLU A 70 -17.14 0.43 -7.67
N VAL A 71 -16.41 1.55 -7.57
CA VAL A 71 -16.98 2.92 -7.46
C VAL A 71 -16.64 3.84 -8.63
N HIS A 72 -15.64 3.45 -9.42
CA HIS A 72 -15.14 4.16 -10.57
C HIS A 72 -14.62 3.11 -11.57
N PRO A 73 -15.49 2.55 -12.43
CA PRO A 73 -15.06 1.63 -13.46
C PRO A 73 -14.05 2.30 -14.40
N HIS A 74 -12.89 1.68 -14.55
CA HIS A 74 -11.77 2.14 -15.38
C HIS A 74 -11.13 0.94 -16.10
N GLU A 75 -10.32 1.18 -17.12
CA GLU A 75 -9.55 0.12 -17.80
C GLU A 75 -8.17 -0.06 -17.15
N LYS A 76 -7.50 1.06 -16.87
CA LYS A 76 -6.12 1.10 -16.39
C LYS A 76 -6.01 1.84 -15.08
N MET A 77 -5.25 1.25 -14.16
CA MET A 77 -4.83 1.93 -12.94
C MET A 77 -3.31 2.05 -12.94
N VAL A 78 -2.80 3.24 -12.64
CA VAL A 78 -1.38 3.47 -12.35
C VAL A 78 -1.25 3.76 -10.87
N ILE A 79 -0.26 3.16 -10.22
CA ILE A 79 0.09 3.44 -8.83
C ILE A 79 1.60 3.64 -8.70
N ASP A 80 1.95 4.73 -8.04
CA ASP A 80 3.31 5.07 -7.66
C ASP A 80 3.43 5.01 -6.14
N TYR A 81 4.44 4.30 -5.66
CA TYR A 81 4.72 4.21 -4.23
C TYR A 81 6.20 4.00 -3.98
N SER A 82 6.68 4.38 -2.81
CA SER A 82 7.99 3.98 -2.33
C SER A 82 7.87 3.13 -1.08
N TYR A 83 8.87 2.29 -0.86
CA TYR A 83 8.99 1.56 0.39
C TYR A 83 10.40 1.69 0.95
N THR A 84 10.46 1.75 2.28
CA THR A 84 11.70 1.86 3.05
C THR A 84 11.74 0.77 4.10
N ALA A 85 12.75 -0.09 4.03
CA ALA A 85 13.04 -1.06 5.07
C ALA A 85 14.01 -0.45 6.10
N ASN A 86 13.82 -0.78 7.38
CA ASN A 86 14.69 -0.27 8.45
C ASN A 86 16.08 -0.92 8.48
N ASP A 87 16.34 -1.88 7.58
CA ASP A 87 17.60 -2.60 7.35
C ASP A 87 17.61 -3.21 5.93
N ILE A 88 18.55 -4.12 5.62
CA ILE A 88 18.39 -5.04 4.48
C ILE A 88 17.12 -5.88 4.65
N LEU A 89 16.47 -6.28 3.56
CA LEU A 89 15.16 -6.93 3.59
C LEU A 89 15.13 -8.18 4.48
N GLU A 90 16.19 -8.99 4.44
CA GLU A 90 16.32 -10.24 5.22
C GLU A 90 16.46 -10.00 6.73
N ASP A 91 16.98 -8.84 7.13
CA ASP A 91 17.13 -8.43 8.54
C ASP A 91 16.05 -7.43 8.97
N ALA A 92 15.22 -6.93 8.04
CA ALA A 92 14.28 -5.86 8.31
C ALA A 92 13.24 -6.33 9.32
N SER A 93 12.93 -5.49 10.30
CA SER A 93 11.80 -5.72 11.22
C SER A 93 10.64 -4.77 10.95
N GLU A 94 10.84 -3.81 10.05
CA GLU A 94 9.89 -2.78 9.71
C GLU A 94 10.08 -2.38 8.24
N ILE A 95 8.96 -2.32 7.53
CA ILE A 95 8.87 -1.80 6.17
C ILE A 95 7.77 -0.75 6.16
N MET A 96 8.12 0.47 5.79
CA MET A 96 7.19 1.56 5.59
C MET A 96 6.93 1.71 4.10
N VAL A 97 5.66 1.79 3.70
CA VAL A 97 5.22 2.01 2.32
C VAL A 97 4.48 3.34 2.28
N GLU A 98 4.86 4.18 1.33
CA GLU A 98 4.28 5.50 1.09
C GLU A 98 3.67 5.51 -0.31
N ILE A 99 2.34 5.62 -0.40
CA ILE A 99 1.61 5.74 -1.67
C ILE A 99 1.71 7.18 -2.14
N GLU A 100 2.40 7.40 -3.26
CA GLU A 100 2.71 8.73 -3.77
C GLU A 100 1.61 9.24 -4.71
N ASN A 101 1.08 8.36 -5.56
CA ASN A 101 0.09 8.71 -6.56
C ASN A 101 -0.74 7.49 -6.98
N ILE A 102 -2.01 7.73 -7.30
CA ILE A 102 -2.88 6.75 -7.95
C ILE A 102 -3.65 7.45 -9.07
N GLU A 103 -3.62 6.86 -10.26
CA GLU A 103 -4.35 7.33 -11.43
C GLU A 103 -5.25 6.24 -11.98
N ALA A 104 -6.41 6.63 -12.51
CA ALA A 104 -7.28 5.75 -13.28
C ALA A 104 -7.64 6.38 -14.63
N ASP A 105 -7.31 5.70 -15.72
CA ASP A 105 -7.49 6.19 -17.10
C ASP A 105 -6.97 7.63 -17.33
N GLY A 106 -5.90 8.01 -16.62
CA GLY A 106 -5.26 9.33 -16.66
C GLY A 106 -5.86 10.39 -15.72
N GLU A 107 -6.84 10.03 -14.90
CA GLU A 107 -7.37 10.89 -13.82
C GLU A 107 -6.62 10.62 -12.50
N VAL A 108 -5.92 11.64 -11.99
CA VAL A 108 -5.28 11.60 -10.65
C VAL A 108 -6.35 11.58 -9.56
N LEU A 109 -6.25 10.60 -8.68
CA LEU A 109 -7.19 10.36 -7.58
C LEU A 109 -6.73 11.07 -6.31
N GLU A 110 -7.67 11.31 -5.41
CA GLU A 110 -7.35 11.72 -4.05
C GLU A 110 -7.05 10.49 -3.20
N VAL A 111 -5.91 10.50 -2.50
CA VAL A 111 -5.48 9.41 -1.60
C VAL A 111 -5.47 9.93 -0.15
N GLU A 112 -6.19 9.23 0.73
CA GLU A 112 -6.18 9.50 2.17
C GLU A 112 -5.52 8.33 2.92
N GLY A 113 -4.54 8.60 3.78
CA GLY A 113 -3.86 7.55 4.56
C GLY A 113 -2.82 6.80 3.72
N ASP A 114 -1.96 7.56 3.08
CA ASP A 114 -0.88 7.17 2.18
C ASP A 114 0.23 6.32 2.81
N ILE A 115 0.27 6.16 4.13
CA ILE A 115 1.34 5.44 4.84
C ILE A 115 0.84 4.10 5.38
N ILE A 116 1.54 3.04 5.03
CA ILE A 116 1.36 1.68 5.55
C ILE A 116 2.65 1.28 6.27
N VAL A 117 2.55 0.83 7.52
CA VAL A 117 3.70 0.32 8.28
C VAL A 117 3.49 -1.17 8.55
N LEU A 118 4.41 -1.99 8.04
CA LEU A 118 4.49 -3.41 8.30
C LEU A 118 5.57 -3.65 9.35
N SER A 119 5.20 -4.18 10.52
CA SER A 119 6.15 -4.40 11.63
C SER A 119 6.16 -5.86 12.08
N GLY A 120 7.31 -6.51 11.97
CA GLY A 120 7.58 -7.83 12.50
C GLY A 120 8.28 -7.79 13.86
N ASN A 121 8.54 -8.96 14.43
CA ASN A 121 9.33 -9.05 15.65
C ASN A 121 10.81 -8.74 15.36
N ASP A 122 11.41 -7.81 16.11
CA ASP A 122 12.81 -7.41 15.89
C ASP A 122 13.79 -8.32 16.64
N SER A 123 14.17 -9.41 15.97
CA SER A 123 15.14 -10.40 16.45
C SER A 123 16.61 -9.99 16.22
N ARG A 124 16.88 -8.79 15.70
CA ARG A 124 18.26 -8.36 15.38
C ARG A 124 19.12 -8.25 16.64
N GLY A 125 20.37 -8.68 16.54
CA GLY A 125 21.38 -8.45 17.57
C GLY A 125 21.77 -6.97 17.70
N PHE A 126 22.32 -6.60 18.85
CA PHE A 126 22.70 -5.22 19.19
C PHE A 126 23.55 -4.52 18.10
N PHE A 127 24.56 -5.21 17.56
CA PHE A 127 25.42 -4.64 16.52
C PHE A 127 24.69 -4.39 15.20
N LYS A 128 23.81 -5.30 14.77
CA LYS A 128 23.00 -5.11 13.56
C LYS A 128 22.10 -3.89 13.69
N LYS A 129 21.45 -3.71 14.84
CA LYS A 129 20.63 -2.53 15.16
C LYS A 129 21.43 -1.23 15.07
N LEU A 130 22.64 -1.21 15.63
CA LEU A 130 23.51 -0.04 15.56
C LEU A 130 23.93 0.32 14.14
N THR A 131 24.14 -0.66 13.26
CA THR A 131 24.61 -0.42 11.89
C THR A 131 23.50 -0.33 10.84
N ALA A 132 22.25 -0.60 11.22
CA ALA A 132 21.10 -0.71 10.33
C ALA A 132 20.91 0.54 9.45
N PHE A 133 21.19 1.74 9.98
CA PHE A 133 21.07 2.99 9.22
C PHE A 133 21.93 3.05 7.95
N ARG A 134 23.03 2.28 7.88
CA ARG A 134 23.90 2.19 6.69
C ARG A 134 23.42 1.18 5.66
N ARG A 135 22.45 0.35 6.03
CA ARG A 135 21.97 -0.81 5.28
C ARG A 135 20.51 -0.68 4.83
N LYS A 136 19.84 0.40 5.20
CA LYS A 136 18.45 0.66 4.85
C LYS A 136 18.26 0.57 3.35
N VAL A 137 17.23 -0.15 2.95
CA VAL A 137 16.78 -0.24 1.56
C VAL A 137 15.67 0.79 1.36
N LYS A 138 15.73 1.53 0.26
CA LYS A 138 14.64 2.36 -0.24
C LYS A 138 14.48 2.09 -1.73
N GLU A 139 13.26 1.81 -2.14
CA GLU A 139 12.92 1.64 -3.55
C GLU A 139 11.64 2.41 -3.89
N THR A 140 11.53 2.80 -5.15
CA THR A 140 10.34 3.43 -5.72
C THR A 140 9.81 2.49 -6.79
N VAL A 141 8.50 2.27 -6.77
CA VAL A 141 7.79 1.37 -7.67
C VAL A 141 6.78 2.19 -8.46
N HIS A 142 6.75 1.92 -9.76
CA HIS A 142 5.73 2.40 -10.69
C HIS A 142 5.04 1.18 -11.30
N ARG A 143 3.72 1.14 -11.24
CA ARG A 143 2.95 -0.01 -11.70
C ARG A 143 1.71 0.41 -12.48
N GLU A 144 1.57 -0.10 -13.70
CA GLU A 144 0.34 -0.06 -14.51
C GLU A 144 -0.36 -1.42 -14.46
N ILE A 145 -1.64 -1.44 -14.12
CA ILE A 145 -2.45 -2.66 -13.91
C ILE A 145 -3.79 -2.52 -14.62
#